data_AF-A0A355HBB2-F1
#
_entry.id   AF-A0A355HBB2-F1
#
_cell.length_a   1.000
_cell.length_b   1.000
_cell.length_c   1.000
_cell.angle_alpha   90.00
_cell.angle_beta   90.00
_cell.angle_gamma   90.00
#
_symmetry.space_group_name_H-M   'P 1'
#
loop_
_entity.id
_entity.type
_entity.pdbx_description
1 polymer ?
#
loop_
_entity_poly.entity_id
_entity_poly.type
_entity_poly.pdbx_seq_one_letter_code
_entity_poly.pdbx_strand_id
1 'polypeptide(L)' 'DQLSRSDWGIDRYRVQSIQKILKTESLRPEDRTAAIRMLIEKCGILAKGFRKRGNLKEVEKYEKIIRQSSIY' A
#
# COMPACT_ATOMS: atom_id res chain seq x y z
N ASP A 1 12.14 -12.20 18.45
CA ASP A 1 11.34 -12.71 17.33
C ASP A 1 9.82 -12.45 17.51
N GLN A 2 9.39 -11.19 17.57
CA GLN A 2 7.97 -10.83 17.81
C GLN A 2 7.43 -9.70 16.90
N LEU A 3 8.06 -9.42 15.76
CA LEU A 3 7.64 -8.28 14.93
C LEU A 3 6.49 -8.58 13.95
N SER A 4 6.34 -9.83 13.52
CA SER A 4 5.46 -10.18 12.38
C SER A 4 3.95 -10.11 12.63
N ARG A 5 3.50 -9.93 13.88
CA ARG A 5 2.07 -9.81 14.22
C ARG A 5 1.55 -8.36 14.16
N SER A 6 2.40 -7.35 14.38
CA SER A 6 2.00 -5.93 14.40
C SER A 6 2.14 -5.21 13.05
N ASP A 7 2.98 -5.71 12.14
CA ASP A 7 3.30 -5.00 10.89
C ASP A 7 2.10 -4.77 9.98
N TRP A 8 1.08 -5.63 10.05
CA TRP A 8 -0.08 -5.57 9.18
C TRP A 8 -1.03 -4.42 9.51
N GLY A 9 -1.18 -4.09 10.79
CA GLY A 9 -1.93 -2.92 11.20
C GLY A 9 -1.22 -1.66 10.74
N ILE A 10 0.10 -1.62 10.94
CA ILE A 10 0.95 -0.48 10.56
C ILE A 10 0.96 -0.29 9.04
N ASP A 11 1.04 -1.36 8.25
CA ASP A 11 1.07 -1.26 6.78
C ASP A 11 -0.24 -0.71 6.21
N ARG A 12 -1.40 -0.97 6.84
CA ARG A 12 -2.66 -0.33 6.44
C ARG A 12 -2.62 1.18 6.67
N TYR A 13 -2.10 1.62 7.81
CA TYR A 13 -1.92 3.05 8.10
C TYR A 13 -0.89 3.69 7.15
N ARG A 14 0.23 3.00 6.87
CA ARG A 14 1.23 3.47 5.90
C ARG A 14 0.63 3.67 4.52
N VAL A 15 -0.18 2.73 4.03
CA VAL A 15 -0.90 2.87 2.76
C VAL A 15 -1.77 4.13 2.77
N GLN A 16 -2.55 4.36 3.84
CA GLN A 16 -3.39 5.55 3.96
C GLN A 16 -2.57 6.85 4.00
N SER A 17 -1.47 6.89 4.75
CA SER A 17 -0.58 8.05 4.83
C SER A 17 0.06 8.37 3.48
N ILE A 18 0.55 7.36 2.76
CA ILE A 18 1.14 7.55 1.43
C ILE A 18 0.09 8.05 0.44
N GLN A 19 -1.12 7.47 0.42
CA GLN A 19 -2.21 7.95 -0.43
C GLN A 19 -2.59 9.40 -0.11
N LYS A 20 -2.60 9.77 1.17
CA LYS A 20 -2.84 11.15 1.59
C LYS A 20 -1.77 12.08 1.04
N ILE A 21 -0.50 11.76 1.26
CA ILE A 21 0.64 12.56 0.78
C ILE A 21 0.61 12.73 -0.74
N LEU A 22 0.35 11.66 -1.50
CA LEU A 22 0.24 11.71 -2.96
C LEU A 22 -0.93 12.58 -3.48
N LYS A 23 -1.96 12.78 -2.64
CA LYS A 23 -3.16 13.57 -2.97
C LYS A 23 -3.05 15.03 -2.50
N THR A 24 -2.41 15.29 -1.36
CA THR A 24 -2.43 16.61 -0.71
C THR A 24 -1.14 17.40 -0.93
N GLU A 25 0.00 16.73 -1.08
CA GLU A 25 1.29 17.40 -1.11
C GLU A 25 1.80 17.61 -2.54
N SER A 26 2.43 18.76 -2.76
CA SER A 26 3.25 18.98 -3.95
C SER A 26 4.62 18.36 -3.71
N LEU A 27 4.77 17.12 -4.18
CA LEU A 27 6.04 16.39 -4.10
C LEU A 27 6.90 16.69 -5.32
N ARG A 28 8.22 16.70 -5.12
CA ARG A 28 9.16 16.62 -6.24
C ARG A 28 8.89 15.33 -7.03
N PRO A 29 9.11 15.30 -8.35
CA PRO A 29 8.84 14.12 -9.16
C PRO A 29 9.50 12.84 -8.63
N GLU A 30 10.76 12.94 -8.17
CA GLU A 30 11.51 11.83 -7.56
C GLU A 30 10.83 11.27 -6.30
N ASP A 31 10.36 12.15 -5.41
CA ASP A 31 9.71 11.78 -4.15
C ASP A 31 8.33 11.18 -4.43
N ARG A 32 7.63 11.70 -5.44
CA ARG A 32 6.35 11.15 -5.89
C ARG A 32 6.51 9.72 -6.42
N THR A 33 7.51 9.48 -7.27
CA THR A 33 7.82 8.14 -7.78
C THR A 33 8.21 7.19 -6.63
N ALA A 34 9.03 7.65 -5.68
CA ALA A 34 9.40 6.84 -4.51
C ALA A 34 8.18 6.49 -3.65
N ALA A 35 7.29 7.44 -3.39
CA ALA A 35 6.06 7.23 -2.65
C ALA A 35 5.11 6.25 -3.37
N ILE A 36 4.96 6.35 -4.70
CA ILE A 36 4.18 5.41 -5.52
C ILE A 36 4.75 3.99 -5.42
N ARG A 37 6.07 3.82 -5.55
CA ARG A 37 6.74 2.51 -5.41
C ARG A 37 6.47 1.90 -4.04
N MET A 38 6.60 2.70 -2.98
CA MET A 38 6.32 2.25 -1.62
C MET A 38 4.85 1.87 -1.43
N LEU A 39 3.92 2.65 -1.99
CA LEU A 39 2.49 2.33 -1.96
C LEU A 39 2.20 0.97 -2.60
N ILE A 40 2.76 0.72 -3.79
CA ILE A 40 2.59 -0.55 -4.51
C ILE A 40 3.13 -1.73 -3.69
N GLU A 41 4.33 -1.60 -3.11
CA GLU A 41 4.93 -2.62 -2.27
C GLU A 41 4.05 -2.97 -1.06
N LYS A 42 3.60 -1.96 -0.30
CA LYS A 42 2.79 -2.18 0.90
C LYS A 42 1.42 -2.77 0.57
N CYS A 43 0.78 -2.31 -0.50
CA CYS A 43 -0.45 -2.92 -0.99
C CYS A 43 -0.23 -4.38 -1.39
N GLY A 44 0.91 -4.73 -2.00
CA GLY A 44 1.25 -6.10 -2.39
C GLY A 44 1.41 -7.03 -1.18
N ILE A 45 2.09 -6.57 -0.12
CA ILE A 45 2.24 -7.30 1.15
C ILE A 45 0.86 -7.56 1.77
N LEU A 46 0.03 -6.52 1.86
CA LEU A 46 -1.33 -6.62 2.41
C LEU A 46 -2.20 -7.58 1.58
N ALA A 47 -2.23 -7.43 0.26
CA ALA A 47 -3.02 -8.28 -0.64
C ALA A 47 -2.62 -9.75 -0.53
N LYS A 48 -1.32 -10.07 -0.62
CA LYS A 48 -0.80 -11.43 -0.43
C LYS A 48 -1.25 -12.00 0.92
N GLY A 49 -1.20 -11.15 1.92
CA GLY A 49 -1.57 -11.50 3.25
C GLY A 49 -3.06 -11.76 3.49
N PHE A 50 -3.95 -10.94 2.90
CA PHE A 50 -5.39 -11.15 2.94
C PHE A 50 -5.79 -12.39 2.13
N ARG A 51 -5.11 -12.63 0.99
CA ARG A 51 -5.32 -13.81 0.15
C ARG A 51 -5.06 -15.10 0.93
N LYS A 52 -3.97 -15.15 1.72
CA LYS A 52 -3.65 -16.29 2.60
C LYS A 52 -4.74 -16.59 3.64
N ARG A 53 -5.57 -15.61 4.00
CA ARG A 53 -6.65 -15.75 5.00
C ARG A 53 -8.05 -15.77 4.37
N GLY A 54 -8.14 -15.91 3.05
CA GLY A 54 -9.42 -15.97 2.32
C GLY A 54 -10.21 -14.66 2.28
N ASN A 55 -9.62 -13.52 2.65
CA ASN A 55 -10.32 -12.23 2.59
C ASN A 55 -10.17 -11.59 1.20
N LEU A 56 -10.89 -12.12 0.23
CA LEU A 56 -10.78 -11.71 -1.18
C LEU A 56 -11.22 -10.25 -1.41
N LYS A 57 -12.19 -9.75 -0.64
CA LYS A 57 -12.64 -8.35 -0.73
C LYS A 57 -11.51 -7.36 -0.47
N GLU A 58 -10.70 -7.60 0.57
CA GLU A 58 -9.53 -6.76 0.83
C GLU A 58 -8.43 -6.97 -0.22
N VAL A 59 -8.24 -8.20 -0.74
CA VAL A 59 -7.31 -8.45 -1.85
C VAL A 59 -7.65 -7.57 -3.05
N GLU A 60 -8.90 -7.60 -3.51
CA GLU A 60 -9.35 -6.81 -4.65
C GLU A 60 -9.17 -5.31 -4.43
N LYS A 61 -9.43 -4.84 -3.20
CA LYS A 61 -9.20 -3.43 -2.82
C LYS A 61 -7.74 -3.02 -2.99
N TYR A 62 -6.78 -3.77 -2.44
CA TYR A 62 -5.36 -3.42 -2.53
C TYR A 62 -4.80 -3.64 -3.95
N GLU A 63 -5.26 -4.67 -4.67
CA GLU A 63 -4.90 -4.87 -6.08
C GLU A 63 -5.41 -3.73 -6.97
N LYS A 64 -6.61 -3.20 -6.71
CA LYS A 64 -7.13 -2.03 -7.42
C LYS A 64 -6.25 -0.80 -7.20
N ILE A 65 -5.78 -0.57 -5.97
CA ILE A 65 -4.85 0.52 -5.66
C ILE A 65 -3.55 0.34 -6.46
N ILE A 66 -2.97 -0.86 -6.47
CA ILE A 66 -1.75 -1.15 -7.24
C ILE A 66 -1.93 -0.84 -8.72
N ARG A 67 -3.05 -1.28 -9.32
CA ARG A 67 -3.35 -1.01 -10.74
C ARG A 67 -3.47 0.48 -11.03
N GLN A 68 -4.13 1.24 -10.16
CA GLN A 68 -4.27 2.69 -10.30
C GLN A 68 -2.93 3.43 -10.15
N SER A 69 -2.04 2.92 -9.29
CA SER A 69 -0.74 3.51 -9.04
C SER A 69 0.34 3.15 -10.07
N SER A 70 0.20 2.01 -10.76
CA SER A 70 1.17 1.55 -11.79
C SER A 70 1.04 2.26 -13.14
N ILE A 71 0.06 3.16 -13.28
CA ILE A 71 -0.19 3.95 -14.49
C ILE A 71 0.68 5.25 -14.49
N TYR A 72 1.34 5.54 -13.37
CA TYR A 72 2.22 6.70 -13.17
C TYR A 72 3.69 6.27 -13.08
#